data_AF-A0A498ILR3-F1
#
_entry.id   AF-A0A498ILR3-F1
#
_cell.length_a   1.000
_cell.length_b   1.000
_cell.length_c   1.000
_cell.angle_alpha   90.00
_cell.angle_beta   90.00
_cell.angle_gamma   90.00
#
_symmetry.space_group_name_H-M   'P 1'
#
loop_
_entity.id
_entity.type
_entity.pdbx_description
1 polymer ?
#
loop_
_entity_poly.entity_id
_entity_poly.type
_entity_poly.pdbx_seq_one_letter_code
_entity_poly.pdbx_strand_id
1 'polypeptide(L)'
;MPPTRERVINFGKYKGKMLGTLHSAYLKWVSKNLCARDFEDWAKLADQVFDDVVYWDHIEWELAENALNINQRKTDPASDVVSSIKLWRL
;
A
#
# COMPACT_ATOMS: atom_id res chain seq x y z
N MET A 1 16.05 -4.81 -21.15
CA MET A 1 15.66 -3.83 -20.11
C MET A 1 15.13 -4.63 -18.92
N PRO A 2 15.50 -4.30 -17.67
CA PRO A 2 14.93 -5.01 -16.52
C PRO A 2 13.40 -4.81 -16.44
N PRO A 3 12.65 -5.75 -15.85
CA PRO A 3 11.21 -5.63 -15.64
C PRO A 3 10.82 -4.30 -15.00
N THR A 4 9.67 -3.72 -15.36
CA THR A 4 9.22 -2.42 -14.83
C THR A 4 9.12 -2.40 -13.30
N ARG A 5 8.70 -3.53 -12.71
CA ARG A 5 8.66 -3.74 -11.26
C ARG A 5 10.02 -3.55 -10.55
N GLU A 6 11.13 -3.67 -11.27
CA GLU A 6 12.48 -3.52 -10.70
C GLU A 6 12.99 -2.07 -10.71
N ARG A 7 12.25 -1.14 -11.32
CA ARG A 7 12.67 0.26 -11.36
C ARG A 7 12.57 0.88 -9.96
N VAL A 8 13.62 1.61 -9.58
CA VAL A 8 13.73 2.26 -8.26
C VAL A 8 13.08 3.63 -8.27
N ILE A 9 12.05 3.84 -7.46
CA ILE A 9 11.38 5.14 -7.32
C ILE A 9 12.32 6.16 -6.67
N ASN A 10 12.36 7.39 -7.18
CA ASN A 10 13.33 8.40 -6.75
C ASN A 10 12.71 9.59 -5.98
N PHE A 11 11.41 9.52 -5.67
CA PHE A 11 10.67 10.56 -4.95
C PHE A 11 9.72 9.97 -3.88
N GLY A 12 9.13 10.86 -3.09
CA GLY A 12 8.05 10.52 -2.15
C GLY A 12 8.50 9.63 -0.98
N LYS A 13 7.50 9.07 -0.28
CA LYS A 13 7.70 8.23 0.92
C LYS A 13 8.56 6.99 0.67
N TYR A 14 8.49 6.42 -0.53
CA TYR A 14 9.15 5.16 -0.88
C TYR A 14 10.44 5.34 -1.68
N LYS A 15 11.01 6.55 -1.74
CA LYS A 15 12.26 6.83 -2.44
C LYS A 15 13.35 5.80 -2.11
N GLY A 16 13.98 5.25 -3.15
CA GLY A 16 15.01 4.21 -3.05
C GLY A 16 14.48 2.77 -3.05
N LYS A 17 13.16 2.56 -3.17
CA LYS A 17 12.53 1.23 -3.27
C LYS A 17 12.16 0.87 -4.70
N MET A 18 12.10 -0.42 -5.02
CA MET A 18 11.67 -0.93 -6.32
C MET A 18 10.15 -0.87 -6.44
N LEU A 19 9.61 -0.48 -7.60
CA LEU A 19 8.16 -0.32 -7.81
C LEU A 19 7.35 -1.56 -7.43
N GLY A 20 7.85 -2.76 -7.74
CA GLY A 20 7.20 -4.04 -7.44
C GLY A 20 7.16 -4.40 -5.95
N THR A 21 7.84 -3.63 -5.09
CA THR A 21 7.81 -3.82 -3.63
C THR A 21 6.86 -2.84 -2.94
N LEU A 22 6.26 -1.94 -3.71
CA LEU A 22 5.36 -0.91 -3.17
C LEU A 22 3.96 -1.50 -2.99
N HIS A 23 3.30 -1.06 -1.93
CA HIS A 23 1.91 -1.41 -1.65
C HIS A 23 0.99 -0.96 -2.80
N SER A 24 0.00 -1.78 -3.15
CA SER A 24 -0.88 -1.54 -4.30
C SER A 24 -1.58 -0.19 -4.23
N ALA A 25 -2.00 0.21 -3.04
CA ALA A 25 -2.62 1.51 -2.76
C ALA A 25 -1.71 2.70 -3.13
N TYR A 26 -0.40 2.57 -2.91
CA TYR A 26 0.55 3.63 -3.24
C TYR A 26 0.81 3.70 -4.75
N LEU A 27 0.97 2.56 -5.42
CA LEU A 27 1.09 2.55 -6.89
C LEU A 27 -0.18 3.09 -7.56
N LYS A 28 -1.36 2.77 -7.03
CA LYS A 28 -2.63 3.32 -7.51
C LYS A 28 -2.71 4.84 -7.32
N TRP A 29 -2.15 5.35 -6.22
CA TRP A 29 -2.03 6.80 -6.01
C TRP A 29 -1.06 7.42 -7.02
N VAL A 30 0.11 6.80 -7.27
CA VAL A 30 1.10 7.26 -8.26
C VAL A 30 0.47 7.34 -9.66
N SER A 31 -0.13 6.24 -10.13
CA SER A 31 -0.83 6.17 -11.42
C SER A 31 -1.85 7.30 -11.59
N LYS A 32 -2.67 7.56 -10.57
CA LYS A 32 -3.76 8.54 -10.65
C LYS A 32 -3.34 10.00 -10.49
N ASN A 33 -2.32 10.28 -9.68
CA ASN A 33 -2.03 11.65 -9.22
C ASN A 33 -0.80 12.28 -9.87
N LEU A 34 0.04 11.49 -10.56
CA LEU A 34 1.31 11.97 -11.10
C LEU A 34 1.33 12.12 -12.62
N CYS A 35 0.18 12.32 -13.25
CA CYS A 35 0.06 12.39 -14.71
C CYS A 35 0.45 13.77 -15.32
N ALA A 36 1.44 14.47 -14.77
CA ALA A 36 1.87 15.77 -15.26
C ALA A 36 3.39 15.98 -15.21
N ARG A 37 3.93 16.57 -16.29
CA ARG A 37 5.34 16.98 -16.45
C ARG A 37 6.31 15.82 -16.15
N ASP A 38 7.18 16.01 -15.17
CA ASP A 38 8.31 15.13 -14.87
C ASP A 38 7.91 13.80 -14.21
N PHE A 39 6.62 13.63 -13.87
CA PHE A 39 6.14 12.43 -13.20
C PHE A 39 5.23 11.53 -14.05
N GLU A 40 4.93 11.92 -15.29
CA GLU A 40 4.07 11.15 -16.19
C GLU A 40 4.64 9.74 -16.45
N ASP A 41 5.96 9.63 -16.59
CA ASP A 41 6.63 8.34 -16.74
C ASP A 41 6.40 7.43 -15.52
N TRP A 42 6.34 8.01 -14.32
CA TRP A 42 6.07 7.23 -13.11
C TRP A 42 4.64 6.71 -13.04
N ALA A 43 3.67 7.45 -13.55
CA ALA A 43 2.30 6.98 -13.68
C ALA A 43 2.23 5.77 -14.64
N LYS A 44 2.86 5.87 -15.83
CA LYS A 44 2.92 4.78 -16.81
C LYS A 44 3.60 3.52 -16.28
N LEU A 45 4.68 3.68 -15.51
CA LEU A 45 5.37 2.54 -14.92
C LEU A 45 4.53 1.88 -13.84
N ALA A 46 3.79 2.65 -13.03
CA ALA A 46 2.88 2.09 -12.05
C ALA A 46 1.78 1.25 -12.74
N ASP A 47 1.22 1.73 -13.85
CA ASP A 47 0.25 0.96 -14.65
C ASP A 47 0.87 -0.33 -15.19
N GLN A 48 2.09 -0.27 -15.74
CA GLN A 48 2.81 -1.46 -16.20
C GLN A 48 3.13 -2.46 -15.08
N VAL A 49 3.35 -2.00 -13.84
CA VAL A 49 3.51 -2.91 -12.70
C VAL A 49 2.20 -3.62 -12.38
N PHE A 50 1.04 -2.97 -12.55
CA PHE A 50 -0.25 -3.65 -12.41
C PHE A 50 -0.50 -4.70 -13.49
N ASP A 51 0.10 -4.58 -14.66
CA ASP A 51 0.00 -5.60 -15.72
C ASP A 51 0.98 -6.78 -15.53
N ASP A 52 1.91 -6.68 -14.56
CA ASP A 52 2.93 -7.71 -14.29
C ASP A 52 2.36 -8.87 -13.47
N VAL A 53 2.33 -10.08 -14.04
CA VAL A 53 1.81 -11.31 -13.40
C VAL A 53 2.43 -11.57 -12.02
N VAL A 54 3.71 -11.25 -11.82
CA VAL A 54 4.38 -11.47 -10.52
C VAL A 54 3.87 -10.48 -9.46
N TYR A 55 3.47 -9.29 -9.88
CA TYR A 55 2.91 -8.29 -8.98
C TYR A 55 1.48 -8.63 -8.55
N TRP A 56 0.74 -9.39 -9.37
CA TRP A 56 -0.59 -9.90 -8.99
C TRP A 56 -0.54 -10.77 -7.75
N ASP A 57 0.44 -11.68 -7.65
CA ASP A 57 0.64 -12.50 -6.44
C ASP A 57 0.85 -11.64 -5.19
N HIS A 58 1.57 -10.53 -5.33
CA HIS A 58 1.76 -9.57 -4.23
C HIS A 58 0.45 -8.89 -3.82
N ILE A 59 -0.41 -8.54 -4.79
CA ILE A 59 -1.74 -7.97 -4.50
C ILE A 59 -2.62 -8.99 -3.76
N GLU A 60 -2.63 -10.25 -4.20
CA GLU A 60 -3.39 -11.31 -3.51
C GLU A 60 -2.92 -11.50 -2.08
N TRP A 61 -1.60 -11.48 -1.86
CA TRP A 61 -1.02 -11.55 -0.53
C TRP A 61 -1.41 -10.35 0.34
N GLU A 62 -1.35 -9.13 -0.20
CA GLU A 62 -1.78 -7.90 0.48
C GLU A 62 -3.26 -7.96 0.90
N LEU A 63 -4.13 -8.53 0.06
CA LEU A 63 -5.55 -8.73 0.38
C LEU A 63 -5.75 -9.76 1.51
N ALA A 64 -5.03 -10.88 1.46
CA ALA A 64 -5.08 -11.89 2.51
C ALA A 64 -4.59 -11.35 3.87
N GLU A 65 -3.48 -10.62 3.88
CA GLU A 65 -2.94 -9.97 5.08
C GLU A 65 -3.93 -8.95 5.68
N ASN A 66 -4.54 -8.14 4.83
CA ASN A 66 -5.58 -7.19 5.25
C ASN A 66 -6.79 -7.90 5.87
N ALA A 67 -7.26 -9.01 5.27
CA ALA A 67 -8.37 -9.79 5.79
C ALA A 67 -8.04 -10.39 7.18
N LEU A 68 -6.82 -10.88 7.39
CA LEU A 68 -6.36 -11.39 8.68
C LEU A 68 -6.28 -10.28 9.74
N ASN A 69 -5.77 -9.10 9.39
CA ASN A 69 -5.63 -7.98 10.31
C ASN A 69 -6.99 -7.37 10.71
N ILE A 70 -7.96 -7.29 9.78
CA ILE A 70 -9.31 -6.78 10.07
C ILE A 70 -9.99 -7.60 11.16
N ASN A 71 -9.77 -8.91 11.21
CA ASN A 71 -10.34 -9.76 12.26
C ASN A 71 -9.72 -9.48 13.62
N GLN A 72 -8.42 -9.22 13.71
CA GLN A 72 -7.77 -8.87 14.99
C GLN A 72 -8.33 -7.57 15.58
N ARG A 73 -8.55 -6.54 14.75
CA ARG A 73 -9.12 -5.25 15.21
C ARG A 73 -10.57 -5.33 15.68
N LYS A 74 -11.32 -6.35 15.26
CA LYS A 74 -12.71 -6.60 15.71
C LYS A 74 -12.78 -7.45 16.98
N THR A 75 -11.68 -8.04 17.42
CA THR A 75 -11.62 -8.97 18.56
C THR A 75 -10.84 -8.39 19.74
N ASP A 76 -10.86 -7.07 19.93
CA ASP A 76 -10.42 -6.43 21.17
C ASP A 76 -11.61 -5.88 22.00
N PRO A 77 -12.50 -6.74 22.55
CA PRO A 77 -13.49 -6.31 23.53
C PRO A 77 -12.84 -5.81 24.83
N ALA A 78 -11.53 -6.03 25.03
CA ALA A 78 -10.77 -5.57 26.18
C ALA A 78 -10.42 -4.06 26.13
N SER A 79 -10.43 -3.43 24.96
CA SER A 79 -10.17 -1.98 24.83
C SER A 79 -11.36 -1.14 25.31
N ASP A 80 -12.58 -1.58 25.03
CA ASP A 80 -13.80 -0.84 25.40
C ASP A 80 -14.05 -0.87 26.92
N VAL A 81 -13.73 -1.98 27.58
CA VAL A 81 -13.90 -2.10 29.05
C VAL A 81 -12.94 -1.16 29.80
N VAL A 82 -11.69 -1.02 29.34
CA VAL A 82 -10.71 -0.13 30.01
C VAL A 82 -11.06 1.35 29.80
N SER A 83 -11.70 1.71 28.68
CA SER A 83 -12.19 3.07 28.40
C SER A 83 -13.37 3.47 29.30
N SER A 84 -14.36 2.58 29.48
CA SER A 84 -15.53 2.86 30.32
C SER A 84 -15.23 3.02 31.81
N ILE A 85 -14.20 2.35 32.35
CA ILE A 85 -13.85 2.43 33.78
C ILE A 85 -13.09 3.74 34.10
N LYS A 86 -12.55 4.43 33.10
CA LYS A 86 -11.72 5.64 33.29
C LYS A 86 -12.48 6.97 33.20
N LEU A 87 -13.75 6.96 32.81
CA LEU A 87 -14.55 8.17 32.53
C LEU A 87 -15.42 8.67 33.70
N TRP A 88 -15.50 7.95 34.82
CA TRP A 88 -16.29 8.34 36.00
C TRP A 88 -15.45 8.83 37.19
N ARG A 89 -14.16 9.13 36.96
CA ARG A 89 -13.28 9.76 37.94
C ARG A 89 -12.71 11.05 37.36
N LEU A 90 -13.56 12.07 37.30
CA LEU A 90 -13.22 13.50 37.30
C LEU A 90 -14.47 14.30 37.66
#